data_AF-A0A6A2ZK89-F1
#
_entry.id   AF-A0A6A2ZK89-F1
#
_cell.length_a   1.000
_cell.length_b   1.000
_cell.length_c   1.000
_cell.angle_alpha   90.00
_cell.angle_beta   90.00
_cell.angle_gamma   90.00
#
_symmetry.space_group_name_H-M   'P 1'
#
loop_
_entity.id
_entity.type
_entity.pdbx_description
1 polymer ?
#
loop_
_entity_poly.entity_id
_entity_poly.type
_entity_poly.pdbx_seq_one_letter_code
_entity_poly.pdbx_strand_id
1 'polypeptide(L)'
;MEDAEAPHHMLLLRNFMAQGLVHGQPLLYASPARDPKGFLGTLPSPAASKDKKSREPGPYQEKGLRIAWQYKKYFGEKKLNFDGQRDGKREYSNELDLRKPLERHLIVGQCIDCVSIQDSSDLSTLQDRCATFLSQLPGNDGSIYCAGCIAIQSFCAPQCSYSNMEWEML
;
A
#
# COMPACT_ATOMS: atom_id res chain seq x y z
N MET A 1 -16.15 10.66 -13.15
CA MET A 1 -16.57 9.73 -12.08
C MET A 1 -16.31 8.32 -12.56
N GLU A 2 -15.89 7.44 -11.66
CA GLU A 2 -15.72 6.03 -11.97
C GLU A 2 -17.06 5.33 -12.18
N ASP A 3 -17.03 4.21 -12.90
CA ASP A 3 -18.20 3.38 -13.15
C ASP A 3 -18.72 2.75 -11.86
N ALA A 4 -20.03 2.89 -11.62
CA ALA A 4 -20.71 2.29 -10.48
C ALA A 4 -20.72 0.75 -10.56
N GLU A 5 -20.69 0.19 -11.77
CA GLU A 5 -20.73 -1.26 -12.01
C GLU A 5 -19.35 -1.92 -11.89
N ALA A 6 -18.28 -1.13 -11.87
CA ALA A 6 -16.91 -1.61 -11.79
C ALA A 6 -16.03 -0.69 -10.91
N PRO A 7 -16.15 -0.77 -9.56
CA PRO A 7 -15.40 0.09 -8.64
C PRO A 7 -13.94 -0.40 -8.48
N HIS A 8 -13.15 -0.30 -9.54
CA HIS A 8 -11.70 -0.50 -9.59
C HIS A 8 -10.92 0.33 -8.54
N HIS A 9 -11.37 1.50 -8.10
CA HIS A 9 -10.75 2.26 -7.01
C HIS A 9 -10.69 1.46 -5.72
N MET A 10 -11.67 0.59 -5.48
CA MET A 10 -11.67 -0.27 -4.29
C MET A 10 -10.55 -1.31 -4.36
N LEU A 11 -10.16 -1.75 -5.55
CA LEU A 11 -8.98 -2.59 -5.74
C LEU A 11 -7.70 -1.79 -5.47
N LEU A 12 -7.60 -0.58 -6.00
CA LEU A 12 -6.45 0.31 -5.76
C LEU A 12 -6.28 0.62 -4.27
N LEU A 13 -7.38 0.92 -3.58
CA LEU A 13 -7.42 1.19 -2.14
C LEU A 13 -6.92 -0.01 -1.33
N ARG A 14 -7.42 -1.22 -1.64
CA ARG A 14 -6.96 -2.45 -0.99
C ARG A 14 -5.48 -2.71 -1.23
N ASN A 15 -5.01 -2.52 -2.46
CA ASN A 15 -3.60 -2.71 -2.80
C ASN A 15 -2.70 -1.70 -2.07
N PHE A 16 -3.11 -0.43 -2.01
CA PHE A 16 -2.39 0.62 -1.29
C PHE A 16 -2.26 0.29 0.21
N MET A 17 -3.38 -0.07 0.85
CA MET A 17 -3.40 -0.43 2.27
C MET A 17 -2.57 -1.69 2.55
N ALA A 18 -2.75 -2.75 1.73
CA ALA A 18 -1.99 -3.99 1.88
C ALA A 18 -0.49 -3.76 1.76
N GLN A 19 -0.06 -2.95 0.79
CA GLN A 19 1.35 -2.62 0.59
C GLN A 19 1.94 -1.90 1.80
N GLY A 20 1.23 -0.91 2.35
CA GLY A 20 1.65 -0.21 3.56
C GLY A 20 1.77 -1.17 4.76
N LEU A 21 0.79 -2.08 4.91
CA LEU A 21 0.81 -3.06 5.99
C LEU A 21 1.99 -4.02 5.89
N VAL A 22 2.25 -4.57 4.71
CA VAL A 22 3.41 -5.45 4.44
C VAL A 22 4.75 -4.74 4.73
N HIS A 23 4.80 -3.42 4.57
CA HIS A 23 5.98 -2.62 4.88
C HIS A 23 6.14 -2.24 6.36
N GLY A 24 5.19 -2.54 7.23
CA GLY A 24 5.23 -2.08 8.61
C GLY A 24 4.81 -0.61 8.79
N GLN A 25 4.19 0.02 7.78
CA GLN A 25 3.73 1.41 7.85
C GLN A 25 2.43 1.53 8.66
N PRO A 26 2.31 2.54 9.54
CA PRO A 26 1.05 2.81 10.23
C PRO A 26 -0.03 3.24 9.21
N LEU A 27 -1.29 2.94 9.51
CA LEU A 27 -2.40 3.10 8.58
C LEU A 27 -3.57 3.83 9.25
N LEU A 28 -4.03 4.93 8.67
CA LEU A 28 -5.33 5.52 8.96
C LEU A 28 -6.27 5.18 7.81
N TYR A 29 -7.39 4.55 8.13
CA TYR A 29 -8.42 4.16 7.18
C TYR A 29 -9.75 4.84 7.50
N ALA A 30 -10.24 5.67 6.57
CA ALA A 30 -11.53 6.33 6.67
C ALA A 30 -12.53 5.71 5.70
N SER A 31 -13.73 5.39 6.18
CA SER A 31 -14.77 4.71 5.40
C SER A 31 -16.17 5.27 5.65
N PRO A 32 -17.07 5.29 4.65
CA PRO A 32 -18.48 5.53 4.88
C PRO A 32 -19.19 4.36 5.59
N ALA A 33 -18.52 3.26 5.90
CA ALA A 33 -19.13 2.16 6.65
C ALA A 33 -19.17 2.46 8.16
N ARG A 34 -20.27 2.06 8.83
CA ARG A 34 -20.39 2.11 10.30
C ARG A 34 -19.33 1.31 11.03
N ASP A 35 -18.90 0.20 10.44
CA ASP A 35 -17.77 -0.59 10.93
C ASP A 35 -16.68 -0.70 9.85
N PRO A 36 -15.73 0.26 9.82
CA PRO A 36 -14.65 0.26 8.83
C PRO A 36 -13.70 -0.95 8.99
N LYS A 37 -13.61 -1.55 10.18
CA LYS A 37 -12.62 -2.62 10.46
C LYS A 37 -12.90 -3.89 9.68
N GLY A 38 -14.17 -4.17 9.37
CA GLY A 38 -14.56 -5.31 8.52
C GLY A 38 -13.87 -5.29 7.15
N PHE A 39 -13.54 -4.10 6.62
CA PHE A 39 -12.88 -3.96 5.33
C PHE A 39 -11.43 -4.48 5.33
N LEU A 40 -10.74 -4.42 6.48
CA LEU A 40 -9.35 -4.88 6.62
C LEU A 40 -9.20 -6.38 6.32
N GLY A 41 -10.25 -7.17 6.55
CA GLY A 41 -10.27 -8.59 6.20
C GLY A 41 -10.29 -8.87 4.69
N THR A 42 -10.51 -7.84 3.86
CA THR A 42 -10.54 -7.95 2.40
C THR A 42 -9.22 -7.57 1.73
N LEU A 43 -8.22 -7.16 2.51
CA LEU A 43 -6.91 -6.77 1.97
C LEU A 43 -6.21 -8.00 1.38
N PRO A 44 -5.60 -7.89 0.19
CA PRO A 44 -4.90 -9.01 -0.44
C PRO A 44 -3.57 -9.30 0.23
N SER A 45 -3.14 -10.56 0.23
CA SER A 45 -1.81 -10.96 0.69
C SER A 45 -0.75 -10.75 -0.39
N PRO A 46 0.53 -10.56 -0.03
CA PRO A 46 1.63 -10.79 -0.96
C PRO A 46 1.51 -12.16 -1.61
N ALA A 47 1.70 -12.20 -2.93
CA ALA A 47 1.97 -13.45 -3.61
C ALA A 47 3.25 -14.01 -3.00
N ALA A 48 3.21 -15.28 -2.58
CA ALA A 48 4.41 -15.95 -2.11
C ALA A 48 5.50 -15.75 -3.16
N SER A 49 6.66 -15.21 -2.75
CA SER A 49 7.80 -15.18 -3.63
C SER A 49 7.97 -16.63 -4.07
N LYS A 50 7.80 -16.89 -5.37
CA LYS A 50 8.27 -18.16 -5.91
C LYS A 50 9.72 -18.14 -5.54
N ASP A 51 10.11 -18.96 -4.57
CA ASP A 51 11.50 -19.37 -4.40
C ASP A 51 11.96 -19.60 -5.83
N LYS A 52 12.80 -18.70 -6.33
CA LYS A 52 13.49 -18.91 -7.59
C LYS A 52 14.44 -20.03 -7.26
N LYS A 53 13.93 -21.27 -7.17
CA LYS A 53 14.69 -22.48 -7.39
C LYS A 53 15.42 -22.16 -8.67
N SER A 54 16.72 -21.94 -8.52
CA SER A 54 17.65 -21.50 -9.54
C SER A 54 17.36 -22.26 -10.83
N ARG A 55 16.50 -21.69 -11.67
CA ARG A 55 16.38 -22.15 -13.04
C ARG A 55 17.61 -21.57 -13.68
N GLU A 56 18.63 -22.41 -13.79
CA GLU A 56 19.71 -22.16 -14.73
C GLU A 56 19.09 -21.63 -16.02
N PRO A 57 19.50 -20.45 -16.50
CA PRO A 57 18.94 -19.90 -17.72
C PRO A 57 19.17 -20.90 -18.86
N GLY A 58 18.10 -21.47 -19.39
CA GLY A 58 18.19 -22.31 -20.57
C GLY A 58 18.76 -21.51 -21.75
N PRO A 59 19.49 -22.14 -22.69
CA PRO A 59 20.31 -21.49 -23.72
C PRO A 59 19.53 -20.63 -24.74
N TYR A 60 18.20 -20.53 -24.59
CA TYR A 60 17.34 -19.72 -25.45
C TYR A 60 17.03 -18.32 -24.89
N GLN A 61 17.31 -18.04 -23.60
CA GLN A 61 16.99 -16.76 -22.97
C GLN A 61 18.01 -15.64 -23.27
N GLU A 62 19.17 -16.00 -23.82
CA GLU A 62 20.26 -15.05 -24.12
C GLU A 62 20.01 -14.18 -25.35
N LYS A 63 19.15 -14.60 -26.29
CA LYS A 63 18.98 -13.91 -27.58
C LYS A 63 18.32 -12.53 -27.49
N GLY A 64 17.59 -12.24 -26.40
CA GLY A 64 16.90 -10.96 -26.17
C GLY A 64 17.67 -9.94 -25.32
N LEU A 65 18.80 -10.33 -24.71
CA LEU A 65 19.51 -9.51 -23.70
C LEU A 65 20.64 -8.65 -24.28
N ARG A 66 20.68 -8.49 -25.62
CA ARG A 66 21.72 -7.73 -26.31
C ARG A 66 21.79 -6.27 -25.87
N ILE A 67 20.64 -5.69 -25.53
CA ILE A 67 20.52 -4.31 -25.02
C ILE A 67 20.97 -4.22 -23.56
N ALA A 68 20.56 -5.16 -22.70
CA ALA A 68 20.92 -5.17 -21.28
C ALA A 68 22.43 -5.38 -21.05
N TRP A 69 23.10 -6.19 -21.88
CA TRP A 69 24.56 -6.39 -21.80
C TRP A 69 25.37 -5.15 -22.16
N GLN A 70 24.86 -4.29 -23.03
CA GLN A 70 25.57 -3.06 -23.41
C GLN A 70 25.62 -2.06 -22.26
N TYR A 71 24.58 -1.94 -21.43
CA TYR A 71 24.61 -1.09 -20.23
C TYR A 71 25.64 -1.57 -19.20
N LYS A 72 25.87 -2.88 -19.07
CA LYS A 72 26.89 -3.46 -18.18
C LYS A 72 28.31 -2.96 -18.47
N LYS A 73 28.59 -2.55 -19.71
CA LYS A 73 29.89 -2.00 -20.13
C LYS A 73 30.16 -0.58 -19.60
N TYR A 74 29.10 0.18 -19.29
CA TYR A 74 29.21 1.57 -18.81
C TYR A 74 29.14 1.69 -17.28
N PHE A 75 28.62 0.68 -16.58
CA PHE A 75 28.57 0.62 -15.11
C PHE A 75 29.79 -0.09 -14.50
N GLY A 76 30.98 0.18 -15.03
CA GLY A 76 32.23 -0.54 -14.76
C GLY A 76 32.38 -1.01 -13.31
N GLU A 77 32.72 -2.31 -13.17
CA GLU A 77 33.33 -3.06 -12.06
C GLU A 77 33.38 -2.47 -10.62
N LYS A 78 32.41 -1.65 -10.22
CA LYS A 78 31.99 -1.63 -8.83
C LYS A 78 31.09 -2.84 -8.69
N LYS A 79 31.68 -3.93 -8.19
CA LYS A 79 30.95 -5.02 -7.52
C LYS A 79 29.94 -4.39 -6.56
N LEU A 80 28.74 -4.11 -7.04
CA LEU A 80 27.56 -4.22 -6.20
C LEU A 80 27.48 -5.71 -5.94
N ASN A 81 27.98 -6.10 -4.76
CA ASN A 81 27.72 -7.39 -4.14
C ASN A 81 26.21 -7.60 -4.14
N PHE A 82 25.68 -8.16 -5.22
CA PHE A 82 24.30 -8.65 -5.33
C PHE A 82 24.21 -10.12 -4.90
N ASP A 83 25.34 -10.66 -4.41
CA ASP A 83 25.41 -11.91 -3.67
C ASP A 83 25.99 -11.60 -2.29
N GLY A 84 25.18 -11.76 -1.25
CA GLY A 84 25.61 -11.59 0.13
C GLY A 84 24.85 -10.57 0.96
N GLN A 85 23.51 -10.57 0.91
CA GLN A 85 22.74 -10.20 2.10
C GLN A 85 21.44 -11.00 2.16
N ARG A 86 21.54 -12.20 2.75
CA ARG A 86 20.42 -12.90 3.40
C ARG A 86 20.02 -12.14 4.68
N ASP A 87 19.61 -10.89 4.53
CA ASP A 87 19.01 -10.13 5.63
C ASP A 87 18.16 -8.96 5.09
N GLY A 88 16.83 -9.05 5.23
CA GLY A 88 15.97 -7.89 5.46
C GLY A 88 15.66 -6.88 4.34
N LYS A 89 16.04 -7.06 3.06
CA LYS A 89 15.59 -6.13 2.00
C LYS A 89 14.10 -6.35 1.67
N ARG A 90 13.19 -5.68 2.39
CA ARG A 90 11.77 -5.57 2.01
C ARG A 90 11.70 -4.95 0.60
N GLU A 91 11.01 -5.62 -0.31
CA GLU A 91 10.82 -5.14 -1.69
C GLU A 91 9.97 -3.87 -1.67
N TYR A 92 10.28 -2.88 -2.53
CA TYR A 92 9.53 -1.62 -2.61
C TYR A 92 8.07 -1.83 -3.06
N SER A 93 7.83 -2.84 -3.91
CA SER A 93 6.51 -3.20 -4.43
C SER A 93 6.37 -4.72 -4.34
N ASN A 94 5.28 -5.19 -3.71
CA ASN A 94 4.97 -6.61 -3.65
C ASN A 94 3.91 -6.93 -4.72
N GLU A 95 4.04 -8.08 -5.38
CA GLU A 95 2.94 -8.65 -6.15
C GLU A 95 1.88 -9.13 -5.16
N LEU A 96 0.61 -8.71 -5.32
CA LEU A 96 -0.48 -9.04 -4.40
C LEU A 96 -1.43 -10.07 -5.03
N ASP A 97 -1.72 -11.16 -4.30
CA ASP A 97 -2.68 -12.19 -4.70
C ASP A 97 -4.08 -11.85 -4.16
N LEU A 98 -4.95 -11.36 -5.04
CA LEU A 98 -6.32 -10.97 -4.69
C LEU A 98 -7.20 -12.13 -4.21
N ARG A 99 -6.75 -13.37 -4.41
CA ARG A 99 -7.49 -14.57 -3.98
C ARG A 99 -7.24 -14.93 -2.53
N LYS A 100 -6.27 -14.29 -1.88
CA LYS A 100 -5.83 -14.61 -0.53
C LYS A 100 -5.91 -13.38 0.36
N PRO A 101 -6.54 -13.47 1.54
CA PRO A 101 -6.57 -12.37 2.48
C PRO A 101 -5.20 -12.18 3.13
N LEU A 102 -4.88 -10.94 3.48
CA LEU A 102 -3.68 -10.53 4.20
C LEU A 102 -3.60 -11.27 5.54
N GLU A 103 -2.37 -11.63 5.94
CA GLU A 103 -2.16 -12.35 7.18
C GLU A 103 -2.54 -11.51 8.41
N ARG A 104 -3.26 -12.12 9.35
CA ARG A 104 -3.79 -11.43 10.55
C ARG A 104 -2.70 -10.77 11.39
N HIS A 105 -1.50 -11.35 11.43
CA HIS A 105 -0.41 -10.81 12.24
C HIS A 105 0.07 -9.43 11.72
N LEU A 106 -0.04 -9.16 10.42
CA LEU A 106 0.26 -7.85 9.81
C LEU A 106 -0.82 -6.81 10.10
N ILE A 107 -2.04 -7.25 10.43
CA ILE A 107 -3.14 -6.37 10.80
C ILE A 107 -3.08 -6.06 12.31
N VAL A 108 -2.81 -7.07 13.14
CA VAL A 108 -2.79 -6.93 14.60
C VAL A 108 -1.50 -6.28 15.11
N GLY A 109 -0.38 -6.48 14.41
CA GLY A 109 0.93 -5.95 14.82
C GLY A 109 1.17 -4.47 14.50
N GLN A 110 0.23 -3.79 13.85
CA GLN A 110 0.42 -2.45 13.29
C GLN A 110 -0.51 -1.43 13.92
N CYS A 111 -0.07 -0.16 13.96
CA CYS A 111 -0.94 0.95 14.35
C CYS A 111 -1.94 1.22 13.21
N ILE A 112 -3.14 0.67 13.33
CA ILE A 112 -4.25 0.89 12.39
C ILE A 112 -5.34 1.70 13.09
N ASP A 113 -5.57 2.92 12.63
CA ASP A 113 -6.72 3.74 13.03
C ASP A 113 -7.83 3.61 11.97
N CYS A 114 -9.06 3.37 12.42
CA CYS A 114 -10.22 3.16 11.56
C CYS A 114 -11.30 4.16 11.94
N VAL A 115 -11.70 5.00 10.98
CA VAL A 115 -12.63 6.10 11.19
C VAL A 115 -13.85 5.91 10.30
N SER A 116 -15.04 5.92 10.90
CA SER A 116 -16.31 6.01 10.16
C SER A 116 -16.57 7.49 9.86
N ILE A 117 -16.77 7.82 8.59
CA ILE A 117 -17.09 9.17 8.13
C ILE A 117 -18.60 9.46 8.35
N GLN A 118 -19.42 8.42 8.57
CA GLN A 118 -20.85 8.56 8.90
C GLN A 118 -21.12 8.98 10.35
N ASP A 119 -20.13 8.83 11.24
CA ASP A 119 -20.32 9.09 12.67
C ASP A 119 -20.22 10.59 13.02
N SER A 120 -19.82 11.42 12.06
CA SER A 120 -19.67 12.88 12.18
C SER A 120 -20.64 13.61 11.26
N SER A 121 -21.00 14.84 11.60
CA SER A 121 -21.81 15.74 10.76
C SER A 121 -20.99 16.54 9.75
N ASP A 122 -19.67 16.61 9.95
CA ASP A 122 -18.70 17.31 9.12
C ASP A 122 -17.36 16.55 9.07
N LEU A 123 -16.40 17.09 8.32
CA LEU A 123 -15.06 16.50 8.16
C LEU A 123 -14.08 16.85 9.29
N SER A 124 -14.49 17.61 10.31
CA SER A 124 -13.59 18.04 11.40
C SER A 124 -12.97 16.83 12.12
N THR A 125 -13.80 15.82 12.42
CA THR A 125 -13.35 14.59 13.07
C THR A 125 -12.30 13.87 12.21
N LEU A 126 -12.47 13.81 10.89
CA LEU A 126 -11.49 13.18 10.00
C LEU A 126 -10.20 14.00 9.95
N GLN A 127 -10.29 15.34 9.92
CA GLN A 127 -9.15 16.25 9.94
C GLN A 127 -8.33 16.09 11.23
N ASP A 128 -8.99 16.07 12.40
CA ASP A 128 -8.36 15.88 13.70
C ASP A 128 -7.67 14.53 13.82
N ARG A 129 -8.30 13.48 13.27
CA ARG A 129 -7.73 12.13 13.19
C ARG A 129 -6.48 12.11 12.31
N CYS A 130 -6.52 12.76 11.15
CA CYS A 130 -5.35 12.91 10.29
C CYS A 130 -4.22 13.68 10.99
N ALA A 131 -4.52 14.80 11.67
CA ALA A 131 -3.53 15.58 12.41
C ALA A 131 -2.89 14.76 13.55
N THR A 132 -3.72 14.03 14.30
CA THR A 132 -3.28 13.14 15.38
C THR A 132 -2.39 12.03 14.82
N PHE A 133 -2.80 11.37 13.74
CA PHE A 133 -2.02 10.34 13.07
C PHE A 133 -0.65 10.85 12.61
N LEU A 134 -0.61 12.02 11.97
CA LEU A 134 0.64 12.62 11.49
C LEU A 134 1.59 12.99 12.65
N SER A 135 1.06 13.43 13.79
CA SER A 135 1.87 13.75 14.97
C SER A 135 2.57 12.54 15.61
N GLN A 136 2.04 11.34 15.38
CA GLN A 136 2.59 10.08 15.90
C GLN A 136 3.67 9.48 15.00
N LEU A 137 3.79 9.96 13.76
CA LEU A 137 4.81 9.48 12.84
C LEU A 137 6.19 9.97 13.30
N PRO A 138 7.23 9.10 13.28
CA PRO A 138 8.58 9.53 13.60
C PRO A 138 9.01 10.65 12.65
N GLY A 139 9.71 11.64 13.20
CA GLY A 139 10.21 12.80 12.45
C GLY A 139 10.99 12.38 11.20
N ASN A 140 10.96 13.26 10.19
CA ASN A 140 11.42 13.00 8.82
C ASN A 140 12.91 12.65 8.72
N ASP A 141 13.27 11.39 8.97
CA ASP A 141 14.63 10.87 8.81
C ASP A 141 14.92 10.42 7.36
N GLY A 142 14.08 10.81 6.39
CA GLY A 142 14.23 10.51 4.96
C GLY A 142 14.04 9.03 4.59
N SER A 143 13.70 8.18 5.56
CA SER A 143 13.46 6.75 5.39
C SER A 143 12.01 6.49 4.98
N ILE A 144 11.80 5.75 3.89
CA ILE A 144 10.46 5.31 3.41
C ILE A 144 9.73 4.46 4.48
N TYR A 145 10.48 3.90 5.43
CA TYR A 145 9.98 3.11 6.55
C TYR A 145 9.32 3.96 7.64
N CYS A 146 9.45 5.29 7.58
CA CYS A 146 8.79 6.24 8.49
C CYS A 146 7.49 6.83 7.92
N ALA A 147 7.07 6.42 6.71
CA ALA A 147 5.86 6.95 6.09
C ALA A 147 4.60 6.30 6.66
N GLY A 148 3.58 7.11 6.96
CA GLY A 148 2.23 6.65 7.27
C GLY A 148 1.33 6.61 6.04
N CYS A 149 0.38 5.67 6.02
CA CYS A 149 -0.62 5.55 4.98
C CYS A 149 -1.95 6.15 5.44
N ILE A 150 -2.51 7.10 4.69
CA ILE A 150 -3.88 7.58 4.88
C ILE A 150 -4.71 7.10 3.70
N ALA A 151 -5.73 6.29 3.96
CA ALA A 151 -6.59 5.68 2.97
C ALA A 151 -8.04 6.12 3.21
N ILE A 152 -8.63 6.83 2.26
CA ILE A 152 -10.00 7.33 2.34
C ILE A 152 -10.85 6.62 1.29
N GLN A 153 -11.81 5.81 1.74
CA GLN A 153 -12.69 5.07 0.87
C GLN A 153 -13.74 5.99 0.25
N SER A 154 -13.85 5.95 -1.09
CA SER A 154 -14.96 6.52 -1.85
C SER A 154 -15.33 7.94 -1.39
N PHE A 155 -14.32 8.80 -1.24
CA PHE A 155 -14.50 10.16 -0.76
C PHE A 155 -15.54 10.89 -1.63
N CYS A 156 -16.46 11.63 -0.97
CA CYS A 156 -17.58 12.32 -1.61
C CYS A 156 -18.61 11.43 -2.33
N ALA A 157 -18.52 10.11 -2.23
CA ALA A 157 -19.57 9.25 -2.75
C ALA A 157 -20.90 9.52 -2.00
N PRO A 158 -22.06 9.28 -2.61
CA PRO A 158 -23.36 9.58 -1.99
C PRO A 158 -23.53 8.96 -0.60
N GLN A 159 -22.88 7.82 -0.34
CA GLN A 159 -22.91 7.11 0.94
C GLN A 159 -22.18 7.86 2.07
N CYS A 160 -21.34 8.85 1.72
CA CYS A 160 -20.63 9.70 2.66
C CYS A 160 -21.51 10.84 3.16
N SER A 161 -22.70 11.12 2.59
CA SER A 161 -23.59 12.25 2.95
C SER A 161 -23.02 13.66 2.74
N TYR A 162 -21.74 13.80 2.38
CA TYR A 162 -21.06 15.07 2.09
C TYR A 162 -21.14 15.50 0.61
N SER A 163 -21.82 14.74 -0.26
CA SER A 163 -21.85 15.00 -1.70
C SER A 163 -22.51 16.33 -2.09
N ASN A 164 -23.33 16.88 -1.20
CA ASN A 164 -24.12 18.10 -1.43
C ASN A 164 -23.62 19.30 -0.63
N MET A 165 -22.52 19.17 0.12
CA MET A 165 -21.92 20.33 0.79
C MET A 165 -21.08 21.10 -0.22
N GLU A 166 -21.29 22.43 -0.31
CA GLU A 166 -20.42 23.30 -1.08
C GLU A 166 -19.01 23.24 -0.49
N TRP A 167 -18.02 22.88 -1.32
CA TRP A 167 -16.63 22.70 -0.94
C TRP A 167 -15.89 24.02 -0.67
N GLU A 168 -16.60 25.13 -0.46
CA GLU A 168 -16.02 26.41 -0.04
C GLU A 168 -15.65 26.40 1.45
N MET A 169 -14.79 25.47 1.88
CA MET A 169 -14.05 25.58 3.14
C MET A 169 -12.74 24.80 3.03
N LEU A 170 -11.79 25.38 2.29
CA LEU A 170 -10.37 25.30 2.60
C LEU A 170 -9.83 26.73 2.70
#